data_AF-A0A7V7YKE2-F1
#
_entry.id   AF-A0A7V7YKE2-F1
#
_cell.length_a   1.000
_cell.length_b   1.000
_cell.length_c   1.000
_cell.angle_alpha   90.00
_cell.angle_beta   90.00
_cell.angle_gamma   90.00
#
_symmetry.space_group_name_H-M   'P 1'
#
loop_
_entity.id
_entity.type
_entity.pdbx_description
1 polymer ?
#
loop_
_entity_poly.entity_id
_entity_poly.type
_entity_poly.pdbx_seq_one_letter_code
_entity_poly.pdbx_strand_id
1 'polypeptide(L)'
;MRQTKLATLLFSLLLASAPALAATQTDTARLEWRDDSHHLVVDARDGIVRVTTTEPSTYFGVRSGDRILRVDGQPVRRMADLTHALVGNKATRVPVVVLRKGNQVTVDVNTAAWSDVLAVQTPPIPQAPGAGN
;
A
#
# COMPACT_ATOMS: atom_id res chain seq x y z
N MET A 1 -0.76 -32.04 -5.75
CA MET A 1 -1.84 -31.24 -5.16
C MET A 1 -1.27 -29.90 -4.70
N ARG A 2 -1.49 -28.80 -5.42
CA ARG A 2 -1.08 -27.44 -5.00
C ARG A 2 -2.17 -26.46 -5.41
N GLN A 3 -2.66 -25.70 -4.43
CA GLN A 3 -3.88 -24.91 -4.56
C GLN A 3 -3.71 -23.71 -5.50
N THR A 4 -4.71 -23.58 -6.36
CA THR A 4 -5.01 -22.47 -7.26
C THR A 4 -5.81 -21.41 -6.51
N LYS A 5 -5.42 -20.12 -6.58
CA LYS A 5 -6.31 -18.95 -6.42
C LYS A 5 -5.78 -17.82 -7.31
N LEU A 6 -6.20 -17.78 -8.59
CA LEU A 6 -7.27 -16.91 -9.13
C LEU A 6 -6.96 -15.42 -9.03
N ALA A 7 -6.15 -14.95 -9.99
CA ALA A 7 -6.20 -13.57 -10.46
C ALA A 7 -7.49 -13.41 -11.28
N THR A 8 -8.41 -12.58 -10.82
CA THR A 8 -9.62 -12.26 -11.57
C THR A 8 -9.50 -10.86 -12.13
N LEU A 9 -8.91 -10.78 -13.33
CA LEU A 9 -9.21 -9.73 -14.32
C LEU A 9 -10.58 -10.08 -14.92
N LEU A 10 -11.58 -9.21 -14.79
CA LEU A 10 -12.79 -9.28 -15.61
C LEU A 10 -12.93 -8.01 -16.44
N PHE A 11 -12.57 -8.13 -17.71
CA PHE A 11 -13.01 -7.26 -18.79
C PHE A 11 -14.37 -7.78 -19.25
N SER A 12 -15.43 -6.97 -19.15
CA SER A 12 -16.73 -7.32 -19.74
C SER A 12 -17.39 -6.06 -20.28
N LEU A 13 -17.38 -5.97 -21.60
CA LEU A 13 -18.07 -4.98 -22.41
C LEU A 13 -19.57 -5.31 -22.41
N LEU A 14 -20.42 -4.44 -21.86
CA LEU A 14 -21.86 -4.47 -22.11
C LEU A 14 -22.41 -3.04 -22.25
N LEU A 15 -23.05 -2.77 -23.38
CA LEU A 15 -23.60 -1.49 -23.79
C LEU A 15 -25.04 -1.37 -23.25
N ALA A 16 -25.31 -0.50 -22.26
CA ALA A 16 -26.66 -0.02 -21.93
C ALA A 16 -26.63 1.29 -21.13
N SER A 17 -27.42 2.25 -21.58
CA SER A 17 -27.54 3.63 -21.13
C SER A 17 -28.10 3.81 -19.70
N ALA A 18 -27.50 4.69 -18.89
CA ALA A 18 -28.13 5.41 -17.77
C ALA A 18 -27.26 6.62 -17.33
N PRO A 19 -27.87 7.72 -16.82
CA PRO A 19 -27.28 9.06 -16.81
C PRO A 19 -26.29 9.30 -15.66
N ALA A 20 -25.49 10.35 -15.81
CA ALA A 20 -24.43 10.81 -14.92
C ALA A 20 -24.77 10.71 -13.42
N LEU A 21 -24.26 9.67 -12.78
CA LEU A 21 -23.91 9.71 -11.37
C LEU A 21 -22.43 10.06 -11.32
N ALA A 22 -22.08 11.12 -10.61
CA ALA A 22 -20.70 11.42 -10.26
C ALA A 22 -20.09 10.12 -9.74
N ALA A 23 -19.24 9.49 -10.55
CA ALA A 23 -18.42 8.39 -10.08
C ALA A 23 -17.50 9.04 -9.07
N THR A 24 -17.90 9.02 -7.79
CA THR A 24 -16.95 9.05 -6.70
C THR A 24 -16.07 7.85 -6.97
N GLN A 25 -14.99 8.10 -7.71
CA GLN A 25 -13.96 7.13 -8.01
C GLN A 25 -13.41 6.77 -6.65
N THR A 26 -14.01 5.74 -6.06
CA THR A 26 -13.58 5.21 -4.78
C THR A 26 -12.30 4.51 -5.15
N ASP A 27 -11.20 5.26 -5.07
CA ASP A 27 -9.84 4.81 -5.28
C ASP A 27 -9.53 3.82 -4.16
N THR A 28 -10.04 2.60 -4.29
CA THR A 28 -9.79 1.48 -3.38
C THR A 28 -8.52 0.78 -3.84
N ALA A 29 -7.42 1.03 -3.17
CA ALA A 29 -6.14 0.36 -3.42
C ALA A 29 -5.77 -0.49 -2.21
N ARG A 30 -5.71 -1.81 -2.39
CA ARG A 30 -5.20 -2.73 -1.35
C ARG A 30 -3.81 -3.20 -1.75
N LEU A 31 -2.84 -2.91 -0.90
CA LEU A 31 -1.51 -3.49 -0.94
C LEU A 31 -1.47 -4.65 0.06
N GLU A 32 -1.05 -5.80 -0.41
CA GLU A 32 -0.72 -6.95 0.43
C GLU A 32 0.69 -7.38 0.04
N TRP A 33 1.59 -7.33 1.00
CA TRP A 33 2.95 -7.81 0.87
C TRP A 33 3.17 -8.89 1.92
N ARG A 34 3.82 -9.97 1.52
CA ARG A 34 4.11 -11.11 2.37
C ARG A 34 5.42 -11.74 1.94
N ASP A 35 6.20 -12.13 2.94
CA ASP A 35 7.41 -12.93 2.81
C ASP A 35 7.32 -14.14 3.78
N ASP A 36 8.38 -14.93 3.93
CA ASP A 36 8.40 -16.14 4.77
C ASP A 36 8.09 -15.83 6.25
N SER A 37 8.56 -14.66 6.73
CA SER A 37 8.44 -14.26 8.15
C SER A 37 7.61 -13.00 8.40
N HIS A 38 7.15 -12.32 7.34
CA HIS A 38 6.56 -10.99 7.47
C HIS A 38 5.29 -10.85 6.62
N HIS A 39 4.30 -10.11 7.12
CA HIS A 39 3.03 -9.88 6.44
C HIS A 39 2.54 -8.46 6.72
N LEU A 40 2.28 -7.71 5.66
CA LEU A 40 1.77 -6.35 5.71
C LEU A 40 0.62 -6.19 4.73
N VAL A 41 -0.53 -5.76 5.24
CA VAL A 41 -1.69 -5.42 4.44
C VAL A 41 -2.10 -3.99 4.73
N VAL A 42 -2.17 -3.18 3.68
CA VAL A 42 -2.56 -1.77 3.73
C VAL A 42 -3.69 -1.55 2.74
N ASP A 43 -4.75 -0.93 3.21
CA ASP A 43 -5.96 -0.62 2.45
C ASP A 43 -6.09 0.91 2.36
N ALA A 44 -6.09 1.45 1.15
CA ALA A 44 -6.39 2.84 0.89
C ALA A 44 -7.79 2.93 0.29
N ARG A 45 -8.69 3.65 0.96
CA ARG A 45 -10.06 3.88 0.49
C ARG A 45 -10.56 5.22 1.00
N ASP A 46 -11.34 5.93 0.19
CA ASP A 46 -11.94 7.21 0.59
C ASP A 46 -10.91 8.26 1.09
N GLY A 47 -9.69 8.25 0.51
CA GLY A 47 -8.61 9.14 0.97
C GLY A 47 -8.01 8.76 2.33
N ILE A 48 -8.27 7.55 2.80
CA ILE A 48 -7.80 7.01 4.08
C ILE A 48 -6.93 5.80 3.82
N VAL A 49 -5.65 5.89 4.21
CA VAL A 49 -4.74 4.75 4.20
C VAL A 49 -4.76 4.08 5.58
N ARG A 50 -5.18 2.82 5.63
CA ARG A 50 -5.33 2.05 6.86
C ARG A 50 -4.56 0.75 6.78
N VAL A 51 -3.79 0.49 7.81
CA VAL A 51 -3.07 -0.76 7.98
C VAL A 51 -4.02 -1.79 8.57
N THR A 52 -4.24 -2.88 7.85
CA THR A 52 -5.16 -3.95 8.25
C THR A 52 -4.42 -5.08 8.96
N THR A 53 -3.25 -5.48 8.44
CA THR A 53 -2.44 -6.56 8.99
C THR A 53 -0.98 -6.13 9.07
N THR A 54 -0.32 -6.35 10.21
CA THR A 54 1.13 -6.15 10.36
C THR A 54 1.74 -7.22 11.26
N GLU A 55 2.61 -8.03 10.69
CA GLU A 55 3.22 -9.16 11.38
C GLU A 55 4.67 -9.30 10.96
N PRO A 56 5.63 -9.30 11.91
CA PRO A 56 5.55 -8.67 13.22
C PRO A 56 5.41 -7.14 13.12
N SER A 57 4.50 -6.57 13.90
CA SER A 57 4.28 -5.11 13.95
C SER A 57 5.52 -4.27 14.30
N THR A 58 6.50 -4.87 14.98
CA THR A 58 7.77 -4.19 15.35
C THR A 58 8.66 -3.96 14.12
N TYR A 59 8.55 -4.79 13.09
CA TYR A 59 9.38 -4.67 11.89
C TYR A 59 8.99 -3.46 11.04
N PHE A 60 7.69 -3.22 10.87
CA PHE A 60 7.16 -2.12 10.06
C PHE A 60 6.97 -0.80 10.82
N GLY A 61 7.08 -0.82 12.15
CA GLY A 61 6.81 0.34 13.02
C GLY A 61 5.32 0.71 13.15
N VAL A 62 4.43 0.02 12.43
CA VAL A 62 2.98 0.21 12.42
C VAL A 62 2.26 -1.05 12.91
N ARG A 63 1.03 -0.86 13.40
CA ARG A 63 0.16 -1.90 13.93
C ARG A 63 -1.10 -2.03 13.11
N SER A 64 -1.68 -3.23 13.10
CA SER A 64 -3.03 -3.45 12.60
C SER A 64 -4.02 -2.47 13.24
N GLY A 65 -4.84 -1.86 12.39
CA GLY A 65 -5.83 -0.85 12.77
C GLY A 65 -5.28 0.58 12.78
N ASP A 66 -3.98 0.80 12.56
CA ASP A 66 -3.45 2.15 12.39
C ASP A 66 -3.95 2.78 11.10
N ARG A 67 -4.42 4.01 11.21
CA ARG A 67 -4.74 4.84 10.05
C ARG A 67 -3.63 5.87 9.84
N ILE A 68 -2.96 5.79 8.71
CA ILE A 68 -1.87 6.70 8.36
C ILE A 68 -2.48 8.06 7.97
N LEU A 69 -2.06 9.12 8.65
CA LEU A 69 -2.50 10.48 8.38
C LEU A 69 -1.41 11.31 7.71
N ARG A 70 -0.17 11.18 8.21
CA ARG A 70 0.99 11.91 7.69
C ARG A 70 2.25 11.06 7.76
N VAL A 71 3.16 11.29 6.83
CA VAL A 71 4.50 10.70 6.77
C VAL A 71 5.47 11.84 6.53
N ASP A 72 6.48 12.00 7.37
CA ASP A 72 7.46 13.10 7.25
C ASP A 72 6.82 14.50 7.22
N GLY A 73 5.69 14.68 7.92
CA GLY A 73 4.90 15.92 7.87
C GLY A 73 4.03 16.09 6.62
N GLN A 74 4.20 15.26 5.59
CA GLN A 74 3.38 15.25 4.38
C GLN A 74 2.06 14.50 4.61
N PRO A 75 0.89 15.05 4.21
CA PRO A 75 -0.39 14.36 4.33
C PRO A 75 -0.49 13.18 3.37
N VAL A 76 -0.88 12.02 3.88
CA VAL A 76 -1.07 10.80 3.07
C VAL A 76 -2.55 10.53 2.93
N ARG A 77 -3.03 10.56 1.69
CA ARG A 77 -4.43 10.27 1.35
C ARG A 77 -4.57 9.06 0.44
N ARG A 78 -3.55 8.77 -0.37
CA ARG A 78 -3.55 7.65 -1.31
C ARG A 78 -2.29 6.82 -1.14
N MET A 79 -2.30 5.63 -1.74
CA MET A 79 -1.13 4.75 -1.72
C MET A 79 0.08 5.39 -2.42
N ALA A 80 -0.15 6.16 -3.49
CA ALA A 80 0.92 6.88 -4.18
C ALA A 80 1.62 7.92 -3.28
N ASP A 81 0.88 8.66 -2.44
CA ASP A 81 1.46 9.58 -1.45
C ASP A 81 2.34 8.85 -0.44
N LEU A 82 1.89 7.67 0.02
CA LEU A 82 2.65 6.84 0.94
C LEU A 82 3.97 6.39 0.30
N THR A 83 3.90 5.88 -0.94
CA THR A 83 5.10 5.46 -1.69
C THR A 83 6.05 6.62 -1.88
N HIS A 84 5.54 7.78 -2.30
CA HIS A 84 6.37 8.96 -2.54
C HIS A 84 7.02 9.49 -1.25
N ALA A 85 6.30 9.51 -0.14
CA ALA A 85 6.81 9.98 1.14
C ALA A 85 7.82 9.01 1.79
N LEU A 86 7.71 7.70 1.55
CA LEU A 86 8.63 6.70 2.11
C LEU A 86 9.83 6.40 1.20
N VAL A 87 9.61 6.19 -0.10
CA VAL A 87 10.67 5.85 -1.08
C VAL A 87 11.38 7.09 -1.60
N GLY A 88 10.66 8.21 -1.74
CA GLY A 88 11.26 9.49 -2.13
C GLY A 88 12.16 10.07 -1.04
N ASN A 89 11.97 9.64 0.21
CA ASN A 89 12.78 10.09 1.33
C ASN A 89 14.08 9.26 1.46
N LYS A 90 15.21 9.93 1.69
CA LYS A 90 16.52 9.31 1.88
C LYS A 90 16.78 8.93 3.35
N ALA A 91 15.90 9.34 4.26
CA ALA A 91 16.02 9.03 5.68
C ALA A 91 15.77 7.54 5.94
N THR A 92 16.58 6.93 6.83
CA THR A 92 16.39 5.54 7.27
C THR A 92 15.16 5.38 8.16
N ARG A 93 14.80 6.45 8.88
CA ARG A 93 13.69 6.49 9.83
C ARG A 93 12.89 7.75 9.59
N VAL A 94 11.58 7.58 9.42
CA VAL A 94 10.67 8.67 9.10
C VAL A 94 9.55 8.69 10.14
N PRO A 95 9.23 9.87 10.72
CA PRO A 95 8.10 10.00 11.63
C PRO A 95 6.78 9.89 10.86
N VAL A 96 5.93 8.97 11.28
CA VAL A 96 4.61 8.71 10.71
C VAL A 96 3.54 8.99 11.76
N VAL A 97 2.63 9.90 11.45
CA VAL A 97 1.48 10.19 12.31
C VAL A 97 0.36 9.23 11.93
N VAL A 98 0.02 8.35 12.86
CA VAL A 98 -1.08 7.39 12.74
C VAL A 98 -2.19 7.70 13.72
N LEU A 99 -3.43 7.42 13.35
CA LEU A 99 -4.56 7.39 14.25
C LEU A 99 -4.75 5.95 14.75
N ARG A 100 -4.51 5.74 16.05
CA ARG A 100 -4.64 4.46 16.73
C ARG A 100 -5.72 4.56 17.80
N LYS A 101 -6.79 3.75 17.67
CA LYS A 101 -7.93 3.76 18.62
C LYS A 101 -8.49 5.17 18.89
N GLY A 102 -8.51 6.04 17.86
CA GLY A 102 -8.99 7.42 17.96
C GLY A 102 -7.97 8.44 18.48
N ASN A 103 -6.78 8.02 18.90
CA ASN A 103 -5.70 8.93 19.32
C ASN A 103 -4.65 9.06 18.23
N GLN A 104 -4.16 10.27 17.98
CA GLN A 104 -3.03 10.48 17.08
C GLN A 104 -1.74 10.12 17.80
N VAL A 105 -0.96 9.23 17.20
CA VAL A 105 0.32 8.74 17.71
C VAL A 105 1.34 8.90 16.61
N THR A 106 2.48 9.50 16.93
CA THR A 106 3.62 9.52 16.02
C THR A 106 4.44 8.26 16.27
N VAL A 107 4.62 7.45 15.23
CA VAL A 107 5.46 6.26 15.25
C VAL A 107 6.62 6.46 14.28
N ASP A 108 7.78 5.96 14.65
CA ASP A 108 8.94 6.00 13.78
C ASP A 108 8.96 4.74 12.91
N VAL A 109 9.02 4.94 11.60
CA VAL A 109 8.96 3.86 10.61
C VAL A 109 10.28 3.76 9.89
N ASN A 110 10.80 2.52 9.79
CA ASN A 110 12.01 2.24 9.03
C ASN A 110 11.68 2.18 7.54
N THR A 111 12.26 3.07 6.74
CA THR A 111 12.02 3.13 5.30
C THR A 111 12.53 1.89 4.59
N ALA A 112 13.62 1.26 5.05
CA ALA A 112 14.16 0.05 4.45
C ALA A 112 13.17 -1.13 4.50
N ALA A 113 12.42 -1.26 5.60
CA ALA A 113 11.38 -2.29 5.74
C ALA A 113 10.21 -2.06 4.79
N TRP A 114 9.90 -0.80 4.47
CA TRP A 114 8.83 -0.44 3.55
C TRP A 114 9.27 -0.41 2.09
N SER A 115 10.56 -0.20 1.81
CA SER A 115 11.10 -0.23 0.45
C SER A 115 10.83 -1.57 -0.23
N ASP A 116 10.97 -2.69 0.48
CA ASP A 116 10.67 -4.01 -0.08
C ASP A 116 9.18 -4.18 -0.39
N VAL A 117 8.33 -3.77 0.57
CA VAL A 117 6.87 -3.78 0.44
C VAL A 117 6.40 -2.98 -0.77
N LEU A 118 7.01 -1.80 -0.99
CA LEU A 118 6.64 -0.88 -2.05
C LEU A 118 7.33 -1.21 -3.38
N ALA A 119 8.45 -1.93 -3.38
CA ALA A 119 9.11 -2.40 -4.60
C ALA A 119 8.23 -3.38 -5.38
N VAL A 120 7.44 -4.21 -4.68
CA VAL A 120 6.50 -5.17 -5.28
C VAL A 120 5.33 -4.50 -6.01
N GLN A 121 5.07 -3.20 -5.77
CA GLN A 121 4.05 -2.43 -6.50
C GLN A 121 4.47 -2.10 -7.94
N THR A 122 5.75 -2.24 -8.27
CA THR A 122 6.17 -2.30 -9.66
C THR A 122 5.96 -3.75 -10.08
N PRO A 123 5.01 -4.10 -10.99
CA PRO A 123 5.10 -5.39 -11.63
C PRO A 123 6.54 -5.53 -12.15
N PRO A 124 7.18 -6.71 -12.06
CA PRO A 124 8.44 -6.89 -12.74
C PRO A 124 8.17 -6.46 -14.18
N ILE A 125 8.80 -5.36 -14.62
CA ILE A 125 9.06 -5.16 -16.04
C ILE A 125 9.55 -6.54 -16.47
N PRO A 126 8.89 -7.23 -17.42
CA PRO A 126 9.46 -8.43 -17.99
C PRO A 126 10.88 -8.04 -18.33
N GLN A 127 11.86 -8.61 -17.61
CA GLN A 127 13.25 -8.35 -17.92
C GLN A 127 13.33 -8.71 -19.38
N ALA A 128 13.54 -7.71 -20.25
CA ALA A 128 13.61 -7.96 -21.68
C ALA A 128 14.58 -9.13 -21.82
N PRO A 129 14.17 -10.27 -22.44
CA PRO A 129 15.01 -11.45 -22.54
C PRO A 129 16.38 -10.95 -22.98
N GLY A 130 17.39 -11.25 -22.16
CA GLY A 130 18.67 -10.57 -22.20
C GLY A 130 19.11 -10.34 -23.64
N ALA A 131 19.49 -9.09 -23.94
CA ALA A 131 20.28 -8.83 -25.14
C ALA A 131 21.53 -9.72 -25.02
N GLY A 132 21.48 -10.87 -25.70
CA GLY A 132 22.57 -11.81 -25.79
C GLY A 132 23.78 -11.09 -26.36
N ASN A 133 24.93 -11.31 -25.73
CA ASN A 133 26.23 -11.05 -26.34
C ASN A 133 26.51 -12.12 -27.40
#